data_AF-A0A936GJK0-F1
#
_entry.id   AF-A0A936GJK0-F1
#
_cell.length_a   1.000
_cell.length_b   1.000
_cell.length_c   1.000
_cell.angle_alpha   90.00
_cell.angle_beta   90.00
_cell.angle_gamma   90.00
#
_symmetry.space_group_name_H-M   'P 1'
#
loop_
_entity.id
_entity.type
_entity.pdbx_description
1 polymer ?
#
loop_
_entity_poly.entity_id
_entity_poly.type
_entity_poly.pdbx_seq_one_letter_code
_entity_poly.pdbx_strand_id
1 'polypeptide(L)'
;MSIKEKIGRYILSQKAKKLVRKREICNLDLAQTVGIIFSANNQDSYDRASKFANFMINTKEIQVLALGYVDNKQMLSFFADKRGFKFFSKKNLNWYGKPNNAAVDFFIEKNFDILIDLSLQSSFL
;
A
#
# COMPACT_ATOMS: atom_id res chain seq x y z
N MET A 1 -13.48 14.20 14.73
CA MET A 1 -12.30 14.53 13.90
C MET A 1 -11.38 15.47 14.67
N SER A 2 -10.17 15.03 14.98
CA SER A 2 -9.16 15.75 15.74
C SER A 2 -8.42 16.81 14.91
N ILE A 3 -7.74 17.77 15.55
CA ILE A 3 -6.98 18.83 14.85
C ILE A 3 -5.88 18.24 13.97
N LYS A 4 -5.18 17.21 14.45
CA LYS A 4 -4.16 16.48 13.68
C LYS A 4 -4.74 15.86 12.39
N GLU A 5 -5.94 15.30 12.44
CA GLU A 5 -6.62 14.73 11.26
C GLU A 5 -6.98 15.80 10.24
N LYS A 6 -7.46 16.96 10.70
CA LYS A 6 -7.76 18.10 9.82
C LYS A 6 -6.51 18.57 9.08
N ILE A 7 -5.39 18.72 9.81
CA ILE A 7 -4.10 19.12 9.23
C ILE A 7 -3.61 18.07 8.23
N GLY A 8 -3.64 16.79 8.59
CA GLY A 8 -3.24 15.70 7.71
C GLY A 8 -4.06 15.66 6.41
N ARG A 9 -5.40 15.75 6.52
CA ARG A 9 -6.31 15.81 5.37
C ARG A 9 -6.05 17.05 4.49
N TYR A 10 -5.81 18.21 5.11
CA TYR A 10 -5.46 19.42 4.38
C TYR A 10 -4.17 19.23 3.56
N ILE A 11 -3.07 18.80 4.19
CA ILE A 11 -1.79 18.56 3.52
C ILE A 11 -1.94 17.53 2.40
N LEU A 12 -2.65 16.42 2.65
CA LEU A 12 -2.91 15.39 1.64
C LEU A 12 -3.68 15.96 0.45
N SER A 13 -4.73 16.74 0.68
CA SER A 13 -5.52 17.36 -0.37
C SER A 13 -4.69 18.34 -1.23
N GLN A 14 -3.80 19.11 -0.60
CA GLN A 14 -2.94 20.06 -1.30
C GLN A 14 -1.88 19.34 -2.16
N LYS A 15 -1.39 18.18 -1.72
CA LYS A 15 -0.52 17.32 -2.53
C LYS A 15 -1.28 16.68 -3.69
N ALA A 16 -2.46 16.13 -3.43
CA ALA A 16 -3.29 15.49 -4.45
C ALA A 16 -3.67 16.45 -5.59
N LYS A 17 -3.97 17.72 -5.27
CA LYS A 17 -4.25 18.76 -6.28
C LYS A 17 -3.08 19.03 -7.24
N LYS A 18 -1.84 18.77 -6.82
CA LYS A 18 -0.64 18.94 -7.67
C LYS A 18 -0.36 17.74 -8.56
N LEU A 19 -1.04 16.61 -8.32
CA LEU A 19 -0.86 15.39 -9.12
C LEU A 19 -1.64 15.53 -10.43
N VAL A 20 -0.92 15.61 -11.54
CA VAL A 20 -1.50 15.48 -12.88
C VAL A 20 -1.50 14.00 -13.24
N ARG A 21 -2.66 13.37 -13.20
CA ARG A 21 -2.79 11.95 -13.56
C ARG A 21 -2.69 11.79 -15.07
N LYS A 22 -1.59 11.20 -15.55
CA LYS A 22 -1.53 10.65 -16.90
C LYS A 22 -2.32 9.33 -16.91
N ARG A 23 -3.53 9.34 -17.46
CA ARG A 23 -4.31 8.11 -17.64
C ARG A 23 -3.77 7.38 -18.86
N GLU A 24 -3.27 6.18 -18.65
CA GLU A 24 -2.87 5.26 -19.72
C GLU A 24 -3.67 3.96 -19.57
N ILE A 25 -3.93 3.31 -20.70
CA ILE A 25 -4.54 1.98 -20.72
C ILE A 25 -3.39 0.99 -20.71
N CYS A 26 -3.23 0.29 -19.59
CA CYS A 26 -2.30 -0.82 -19.49
C CYS A 26 -3.11 -2.12 -19.51
N ASN A 27 -2.87 -2.99 -20.50
CA ASN A 27 -3.41 -4.35 -20.45
C ASN A 27 -2.64 -5.13 -19.38
N LEU A 28 -3.34 -5.94 -18.60
CA LEU A 28 -2.74 -6.78 -17.57
C LEU A 28 -1.64 -7.70 -18.13
N ASP A 29 -1.80 -8.17 -19.37
CA ASP A 29 -0.81 -9.02 -20.04
C ASP A 29 0.46 -8.26 -20.49
N LEU A 30 0.42 -6.92 -20.51
CA LEU A 30 1.55 -6.06 -20.85
C LEU A 30 2.21 -5.42 -19.61
N ALA A 31 1.55 -5.51 -18.45
CA ALA A 31 2.05 -4.95 -17.21
C ALA A 31 3.31 -5.71 -16.77
N GLN A 32 4.38 -5.00 -16.43
CA GLN A 32 5.60 -5.59 -15.89
C GLN A 32 5.67 -5.45 -14.37
N THR A 33 5.02 -4.42 -13.84
CA THR A 33 5.10 -4.03 -12.43
C THR A 33 3.73 -3.72 -11.84
N VAL A 34 3.46 -4.31 -10.68
CA VAL A 34 2.21 -4.10 -9.94
C VAL A 34 2.50 -3.73 -8.50
N GLY A 35 1.92 -2.60 -8.08
CA GLY A 35 1.86 -2.19 -6.69
C GLY A 35 0.55 -2.67 -6.06
N ILE A 36 0.61 -3.23 -4.85
CA ILE A 36 -0.59 -3.62 -4.09
C ILE A 36 -0.58 -2.89 -2.76
N ILE A 37 -1.68 -2.23 -2.39
CA ILE A 37 -1.89 -1.70 -1.04
C ILE A 37 -3.02 -2.46 -0.35
N PHE A 38 -2.87 -2.77 0.94
CA PHE A 38 -3.86 -3.54 1.69
C PHE A 38 -3.80 -3.29 3.20
N SER A 39 -4.87 -3.68 3.91
CA SER A 39 -4.91 -3.74 5.36
C SER A 39 -4.45 -5.12 5.84
N ALA A 40 -3.40 -5.16 6.64
CA ALA A 40 -2.81 -6.37 7.23
C ALA A 40 -3.20 -6.55 8.70
N ASN A 41 -4.35 -6.02 9.11
CA ASN A 41 -4.84 -6.08 10.49
C ASN A 41 -5.49 -7.43 10.87
N ASN A 42 -5.80 -8.28 9.90
CA ASN A 42 -6.30 -9.65 10.12
C ASN A 42 -5.71 -10.60 9.08
N GLN A 43 -5.67 -11.90 9.43
CA GLN A 43 -5.08 -12.95 8.62
C GLN A 43 -5.77 -13.06 7.26
N ASP A 44 -7.10 -13.00 7.22
CA ASP A 44 -7.86 -13.14 5.97
C ASP A 44 -7.49 -12.09 4.92
N SER A 45 -7.30 -10.84 5.34
CA SER A 45 -6.94 -9.74 4.43
C SER A 45 -5.53 -9.92 3.88
N TYR A 46 -4.61 -10.39 4.72
CA TYR A 46 -3.28 -10.77 4.29
C TYR A 46 -3.32 -11.96 3.33
N ASP A 47 -4.07 -13.01 3.64
CA ASP A 47 -4.15 -14.21 2.81
C ASP A 47 -4.74 -13.89 1.45
N ARG A 48 -5.76 -13.01 1.38
CA ARG A 48 -6.29 -12.51 0.10
C ARG A 48 -5.24 -11.74 -0.70
N ALA A 49 -4.56 -10.79 -0.07
CA ALA A 49 -3.51 -10.01 -0.74
C ALA A 49 -2.34 -10.89 -1.19
N SER A 50 -1.95 -11.87 -0.36
CA SER A 50 -0.86 -12.80 -0.67
C SER A 50 -1.24 -13.77 -1.79
N LYS A 51 -2.45 -14.32 -1.79
CA LYS A 51 -2.95 -15.18 -2.88
C LYS A 51 -3.00 -14.41 -4.19
N PHE A 52 -3.49 -13.18 -4.16
CA PHE A 52 -3.58 -12.35 -5.35
C PHE A 52 -2.19 -11.95 -5.89
N ALA A 53 -1.27 -11.52 -5.02
CA ALA A 53 0.11 -11.25 -5.41
C ALA A 53 0.79 -12.48 -6.02
N ASN A 54 0.63 -13.66 -5.41
CA ASN A 54 1.21 -14.90 -5.92
C ASN A 54 0.61 -15.32 -7.27
N PHE A 55 -0.68 -15.09 -7.49
CA PHE A 55 -1.31 -15.30 -8.80
C PHE A 55 -0.65 -14.41 -9.87
N MET A 56 -0.44 -13.13 -9.57
CA MET A 56 0.20 -12.19 -10.50
C MET A 56 1.66 -12.57 -10.80
N ILE A 57 2.40 -13.00 -9.78
CA ILE A 57 3.80 -13.44 -9.95
C ILE A 57 3.86 -14.75 -10.75
N ASN A 58 3.11 -15.77 -10.34
CA ASN A 58 3.29 -17.13 -10.85
C ASN A 58 2.56 -17.37 -12.19
N THR A 59 1.45 -16.66 -12.44
CA THR A 59 0.63 -16.88 -13.64
C THR A 59 0.88 -15.82 -14.72
N LYS A 60 1.28 -14.61 -14.33
CA LYS A 60 1.51 -13.50 -15.26
C LYS A 60 2.97 -13.05 -15.34
N GLU A 61 3.87 -13.63 -14.54
CA GLU A 61 5.30 -13.29 -14.50
C GLU A 61 5.56 -11.79 -14.20
N ILE A 62 4.66 -11.17 -13.44
CA ILE A 62 4.69 -9.75 -13.11
C ILE A 62 5.48 -9.52 -11.82
N GLN A 63 6.30 -8.46 -11.79
CA GLN A 63 6.96 -8.02 -10.57
C GLN A 63 5.96 -7.34 -9.62
N VAL A 64 5.72 -7.94 -8.46
CA VAL A 64 4.80 -7.40 -7.46
C VAL A 64 5.54 -6.81 -6.26
N LEU A 65 5.15 -5.60 -5.86
CA LEU A 65 5.47 -5.03 -4.56
C LEU A 65 4.17 -4.76 -3.81
N ALA A 66 4.01 -5.33 -2.63
CA ALA A 66 2.85 -5.17 -1.77
C ALA A 66 3.22 -4.39 -0.51
N LEU A 67 2.43 -3.37 -0.17
CA LEU A 67 2.57 -2.54 1.02
C LEU A 67 1.33 -2.71 1.92
N GLY A 68 1.54 -3.36 3.07
CA GLY A 68 0.49 -3.61 4.05
C GLY A 68 0.54 -2.64 5.23
N TYR A 69 -0.60 -2.08 5.62
CA TYR A 69 -0.74 -1.38 6.89
C TYR A 69 -1.15 -2.35 8.00
N VAL A 70 -0.39 -2.38 9.10
CA VAL A 70 -0.61 -3.32 10.21
C VAL A 70 -0.43 -2.60 11.55
N ASP A 71 -1.47 -2.60 12.37
CA ASP A 71 -1.44 -2.06 13.74
C ASP A 71 -1.46 -3.17 14.81
N ASN A 72 -1.55 -4.44 14.37
CA ASN A 72 -1.48 -5.61 15.23
C ASN A 72 -0.02 -6.10 15.35
N LYS A 73 0.55 -6.02 16.56
CA LYS A 73 1.95 -6.45 16.82
C LYS A 73 2.19 -7.94 16.55
N GLN A 74 1.21 -8.81 16.80
CA GLN A 74 1.35 -10.26 16.58
C GLN A 74 1.48 -10.57 15.08
N MET A 75 0.74 -9.85 14.25
CA MET A 75 0.77 -9.98 12.79
C MET A 75 2.11 -9.51 12.20
N LEU A 76 2.71 -8.47 12.77
CA LEU A 76 4.00 -7.94 12.31
C LEU A 76 5.11 -9.01 12.29
N SER A 77 5.14 -9.87 13.31
CA SER A 77 6.13 -10.95 13.44
C SER A 77 5.90 -12.09 12.46
N PHE A 78 4.67 -12.31 12.00
CA PHE A 78 4.33 -13.39 11.08
C PHE A 78 4.76 -13.10 9.63
N PHE A 79 5.00 -11.84 9.29
CA PHE A 79 5.21 -11.40 7.90
C PHE A 79 6.66 -11.06 7.53
N ALA A 80 7.60 -11.20 8.46
CA ALA A 80 8.94 -10.61 8.35
C ALA A 80 9.76 -11.06 7.13
N ASP A 81 9.47 -12.22 6.54
CA ASP A 81 10.37 -12.84 5.54
C ASP A 81 9.78 -13.04 4.13
N LYS A 82 8.63 -12.46 3.80
CA LYS A 82 8.10 -12.59 2.42
C LYS A 82 8.67 -11.53 1.48
N ARG A 83 9.54 -11.96 0.54
CA ARG A 83 10.00 -11.11 -0.57
C ARG A 83 8.81 -10.47 -1.29
N GLY A 84 8.96 -9.19 -1.63
CA GLY A 84 7.90 -8.42 -2.29
C GLY A 84 6.84 -7.86 -1.34
N PHE A 85 6.84 -8.21 -0.05
CA PHE A 85 5.94 -7.61 0.95
C PHE A 85 6.69 -6.64 1.86
N LYS A 86 6.11 -5.47 2.06
CA LYS A 86 6.56 -4.43 2.98
C LYS A 86 5.41 -4.04 3.89
N PHE A 87 5.74 -3.64 5.11
CA PHE A 87 4.74 -3.31 6.13
C PHE A 87 5.10 -2.02 6.85
N PHE A 88 4.06 -1.29 7.25
CA PHE A 88 4.17 -0.14 8.14
C PHE A 88 2.98 -0.10 9.10
N SER A 89 3.15 0.63 10.21
CA SER A 89 2.20 0.67 11.33
C SER A 89 1.98 2.09 11.83
N LYS A 90 1.12 2.29 12.84
CA LYS A 90 0.95 3.58 13.51
C LYS A 90 2.26 4.17 14.05
N LYS A 91 3.21 3.31 14.47
CA LYS A 91 4.53 3.75 14.96
C LYS A 91 5.36 4.45 13.89
N ASN A 92 5.01 4.22 12.63
CA ASN A 92 5.66 4.80 11.48
C ASN A 92 4.96 6.07 10.99
N LEU A 93 3.99 6.60 11.74
CA LEU A 93 3.30 7.84 11.38
C LEU A 93 3.88 9.01 12.18
N ASN A 94 4.00 10.18 11.54
CA ASN A 94 4.30 11.41 12.25
C ASN A 94 3.05 11.97 12.96
N TRP A 95 3.20 13.10 13.65
CA TRP A 95 2.16 13.68 14.51
C TRP A 95 0.85 14.02 13.77
N TYR A 96 0.87 14.24 12.45
CA TYR A 96 -0.32 14.51 11.62
C TYR A 96 -0.73 13.32 10.74
N GLY A 97 -0.17 12.13 10.97
CA GLY A 97 -0.60 10.89 10.32
C GLY A 97 0.06 10.60 8.97
N LYS A 98 1.10 11.35 8.55
CA LYS A 98 1.87 10.98 7.36
C LYS A 98 2.86 9.84 7.72
N PRO A 99 2.94 8.77 6.91
CA PRO A 99 4.01 7.80 7.04
C PRO A 99 5.40 8.44 6.96
N ASN A 100 6.29 7.97 7.82
CA ASN A 100 7.71 8.30 7.92
C ASN A 100 8.47 6.97 8.04
N ASN A 101 8.59 6.27 6.91
CA ASN A 101 9.19 4.94 6.83
C ASN A 101 9.75 4.73 5.43
N ALA A 102 11.03 4.36 5.34
CA ALA A 102 11.75 4.20 4.08
C ALA A 102 11.09 3.19 3.11
N ALA A 103 10.43 2.15 3.62
CA ALA A 103 9.72 1.20 2.76
C ALA A 103 8.44 1.80 2.15
N VAL A 104 7.79 2.73 2.86
CA VAL A 104 6.65 3.48 2.33
C VAL A 104 7.12 4.51 1.29
N ASP A 105 8.21 5.22 1.58
CA ASP A 105 8.78 6.19 0.63
C ASP A 105 9.23 5.49 -0.65
N PHE A 106 9.97 4.37 -0.55
CA PHE A 106 10.35 3.53 -1.68
C PHE A 106 9.15 3.05 -2.50
N PHE A 107 8.05 2.67 -1.85
CA PHE A 107 6.84 2.24 -2.54
C PHE A 107 6.19 3.39 -3.32
N ILE A 108 6.13 4.60 -2.74
CA ILE A 108 5.53 5.78 -3.37
C ILE A 108 6.37 6.26 -4.56
N GLU A 109 7.69 6.17 -4.46
CA GLU A 109 8.63 6.59 -5.51
C GLU A 109 8.72 5.59 -6.66
N LYS A 110 8.33 4.33 -6.44
CA LYS A 110 8.31 3.31 -7.49
C LYS A 110 7.19 3.58 -8.49
N ASN A 111 7.56 3.67 -9.76
CA ASN A 111 6.60 3.67 -10.87
C ASN A 111 6.06 2.25 -11.06
N PHE A 112 4.74 2.10 -10.98
CA PHE A 112 4.03 0.86 -11.28
C PHE A 112 3.20 1.05 -12.55
N ASP A 113 3.11 0.01 -13.36
CA ASP A 113 2.17 -0.02 -14.49
C ASP A 113 0.72 -0.05 -13.96
N ILE A 114 0.50 -0.79 -12.86
CA ILE A 114 -0.80 -0.89 -12.20
C ILE A 114 -0.62 -0.78 -10.69
N LEU A 115 -1.41 0.08 -10.05
CA LEU A 115 -1.58 0.13 -8.59
C LEU A 115 -2.96 -0.39 -8.21
N ILE A 116 -3.00 -1.40 -7.34
CA ILE A 116 -4.23 -2.08 -6.91
C ILE A 116 -4.45 -1.83 -5.42
N ASP A 117 -5.64 -1.32 -5.09
CA ASP A 117 -6.08 -1.12 -3.71
C ASP A 117 -7.00 -2.27 -3.28
N LEU A 118 -6.52 -3.09 -2.34
CA LEU A 118 -7.27 -4.18 -1.71
C LEU A 118 -7.76 -3.83 -0.31
N SER A 119 -7.71 -2.55 0.09
CA SER A 119 -8.34 -2.06 1.31
C SER A 119 -9.86 -1.96 1.13
N LEU A 120 -10.53 -3.11 1.24
CA LEU A 120 -11.99 -3.25 1.06
C LEU A 120 -12.82 -2.50 2.12
N GLN A 121 -12.18 -1.94 3.15
CA GLN A 121 -12.81 -1.10 4.16
C GLN A 121 -12.20 0.28 4.14
N SER A 122 -13.04 1.31 4.21
CA SER A 122 -12.61 2.69 4.43
C SER A 122 -11.87 2.77 5.77
N SER A 123 -10.55 2.81 5.72
CA SER A 123 -9.70 3.04 6.90
C SER A 123 -9.47 4.52 7.17
N PHE A 124 -10.21 5.40 6.48
CA PHE A 124 -10.23 6.83 6.72
C PHE A 124 -10.92 7.12 8.06
N LEU A 125 -10.11 7.40 9.09
CA LEU A 125 -10.52 8.13 10.30
C LEU A 125 -11.11 9.50 9.94
#